data_AF-A0A7C2F0Q1-F1
#
_entry.id   AF-A0A7C2F0Q1-F1
#
_cell.length_a   1.000
_cell.length_b   1.000
_cell.length_c   1.000
_cell.angle_alpha   90.00
_cell.angle_beta   90.00
_cell.angle_gamma   90.00
#
_symmetry.space_group_name_H-M   'P 1'
#
loop_
_entity.id
_entity.type
_entity.pdbx_description
1 polymer ?
#
loop_
_entity_poly.entity_id
_entity_poly.type
_entity_poly.pdbx_seq_one_letter_code
_entity_poly.pdbx_strand_id
1 'polypeptide(L)'
;MQEAIQGQNLKESIAMAFNLGVWMRQKKGHEGRVLEAAKELRDIIFWNISQQYSNTYPPEILEANVEYFLEIALLGYILPDICPPDEELKNKLIALIEAKARTTYKKDQDKQEQPTITSY
;
A
#
# COMPACT_ATOMS: atom_id res chain seq x y z
N MET A 1 -0.84 13.76 0.67
CA MET A 1 -0.62 12.56 1.51
C MET A 1 0.40 12.93 2.58
N GLN A 2 -0.02 13.56 3.67
CA GLN A 2 0.89 14.13 4.68
C GLN A 2 0.74 13.39 6.01
N GLU A 3 1.88 12.97 6.55
CA GLU A 3 2.14 12.56 7.95
C GLU A 3 1.82 11.15 8.45
N ALA A 4 1.01 10.31 7.79
CA ALA A 4 0.58 9.07 8.43
C ALA A 4 1.67 7.98 8.63
N ILE A 5 2.82 8.04 7.94
CA ILE A 5 3.76 6.92 7.98
C ILE A 5 5.22 7.35 7.99
N GLN A 6 5.77 7.51 9.21
CA GLN A 6 7.22 7.68 9.43
C GLN A 6 8.00 6.48 8.87
N GLY A 7 9.26 6.70 8.53
CA GLY A 7 10.03 5.81 7.68
C GLY A 7 10.13 4.34 8.11
N GLN A 8 10.10 4.00 9.40
CA GLN A 8 10.06 2.60 9.84
C GLN A 8 8.66 1.99 9.67
N ASN A 9 7.60 2.76 9.95
CA ASN A 9 6.21 2.33 9.83
C ASN A 9 5.82 2.04 8.36
N LEU A 10 6.49 2.66 7.37
CA LEU A 10 6.11 2.55 5.95
C LEU A 10 6.50 1.21 5.38
N LYS A 11 7.75 0.81 5.63
CA LYS A 11 8.24 -0.51 5.24
C LYS A 11 7.39 -1.61 5.87
N GLU A 12 7.05 -1.47 7.15
CA GLU A 12 6.20 -2.42 7.87
C GLU A 12 4.79 -2.46 7.30
N SER A 13 4.18 -1.31 7.01
CA SER A 13 2.85 -1.24 6.41
C SER A 13 2.80 -1.88 5.02
N ILE A 14 3.83 -1.65 4.19
CA ILE A 14 4.00 -2.31 2.90
C ILE A 14 4.14 -3.82 3.07
N ALA A 15 4.98 -4.27 4.01
CA ALA A 15 5.17 -5.69 4.27
C ALA A 15 3.89 -6.36 4.79
N MET A 16 3.13 -5.70 5.66
CA MET A 16 1.84 -6.18 6.16
C MET A 16 0.81 -6.32 5.04
N ALA A 17 0.69 -5.31 4.16
CA ALA A 17 -0.20 -5.38 3.01
C ALA A 17 0.18 -6.54 2.07
N PHE A 18 1.46 -6.70 1.77
CA PHE A 18 1.96 -7.81 0.95
C PHE A 18 1.62 -9.17 1.57
N ASN A 19 1.91 -9.36 2.86
CA ASN A 19 1.66 -10.60 3.56
C ASN A 19 0.17 -10.92 3.69
N LEU A 20 -0.69 -9.89 3.78
CA LEU A 20 -2.15 -10.08 3.74
C LEU A 20 -2.59 -10.72 2.42
N GLY A 21 -2.00 -10.28 1.31
CA GLY A 21 -2.18 -10.89 -0.01
C GLY A 21 -1.78 -12.37 -0.05
N VAL A 22 -0.58 -12.67 0.44
CA VAL A 22 -0.05 -14.03 0.52
C VAL A 22 -0.97 -14.93 1.36
N TRP A 23 -1.41 -14.44 2.51
CA TRP A 23 -2.33 -15.15 3.39
C TRP A 23 -3.68 -15.43 2.69
N MET A 24 -4.24 -14.44 2.01
CA MET A 24 -5.50 -14.61 1.28
C MET A 24 -5.36 -15.68 0.19
N ARG A 25 -4.20 -15.72 -0.49
CA ARG A 25 -3.90 -16.73 -1.49
C ARG A 25 -3.86 -18.14 -0.90
N GLN A 26 -3.18 -18.29 0.24
CA GLN A 26 -3.10 -19.57 0.95
C GLN A 26 -4.47 -20.02 1.47
N LYS A 27 -5.30 -19.09 1.95
CA LYS A 27 -6.64 -19.37 2.46
C LYS A 27 -7.61 -19.85 1.38
N LYS A 28 -7.60 -19.21 0.20
CA LYS A 28 -8.51 -19.55 -0.91
C LYS A 28 -8.03 -20.72 -1.78
N GLY A 29 -6.74 -21.07 -1.70
CA GLY A 29 -6.14 -22.05 -2.61
C GLY A 29 -6.04 -21.54 -4.05
N HIS A 30 -5.76 -22.45 -4.99
CA HIS A 30 -5.50 -22.10 -6.39
C HIS A 30 -6.74 -21.67 -7.20
N GLU A 31 -7.94 -21.71 -6.58
CA GLU A 31 -9.21 -21.48 -7.26
C GLU A 31 -9.78 -20.06 -7.07
N GLY A 32 -9.18 -19.26 -6.19
CA GLY A 32 -9.64 -17.89 -5.94
C GLY A 32 -9.44 -16.98 -7.16
N ARG A 33 -10.53 -16.37 -7.65
CA ARG A 33 -10.42 -15.37 -8.72
C ARG A 33 -9.80 -14.09 -8.15
N VAL A 34 -8.81 -13.53 -8.86
CA VAL A 34 -8.13 -12.28 -8.47
C VAL A 34 -9.13 -11.14 -8.17
N LEU A 35 -10.21 -11.03 -8.95
CA LEU A 35 -11.23 -9.99 -8.75
C LEU A 35 -12.00 -10.14 -7.42
N GLU A 36 -12.26 -11.37 -6.99
CA GLU A 36 -12.92 -11.63 -5.71
C GLU A 36 -11.96 -11.36 -4.55
N ALA A 37 -10.70 -11.79 -4.69
CA ALA A 37 -9.66 -11.48 -3.73
C ALA A 37 -9.45 -9.96 -3.58
N ALA A 38 -9.49 -9.20 -4.69
CA ALA A 38 -9.36 -7.75 -4.67
C ALA A 38 -10.46 -7.08 -3.82
N LYS A 39 -11.72 -7.53 -3.97
CA LYS A 39 -12.85 -7.00 -3.18
C LYS A 39 -12.67 -7.27 -1.69
N GLU A 40 -12.37 -8.53 -1.34
CA GLU A 40 -12.20 -8.91 0.07
C GLU A 40 -10.98 -8.22 0.72
N LEU A 41 -9.86 -8.15 -0.01
CA LEU A 41 -8.66 -7.44 0.47
C LEU A 41 -8.95 -5.94 0.67
N ARG A 42 -9.69 -5.31 -0.25
CA ARG A 42 -10.08 -3.91 -0.13
C ARG A 42 -10.91 -3.68 1.13
N ASP A 43 -11.90 -4.53 1.40
CA ASP A 43 -12.76 -4.41 2.57
C ASP A 43 -11.97 -4.55 3.88
N ILE A 44 -11.05 -5.53 3.94
CA ILE A 44 -10.17 -5.73 5.10
C ILE A 44 -9.26 -4.52 5.32
N ILE A 45 -8.63 -4.02 4.26
CA ILE A 45 -7.71 -2.87 4.31
C ILE A 45 -8.47 -1.60 4.72
N PHE A 46 -9.64 -1.35 4.12
CA PHE A 46 -10.50 -0.22 4.44
C PHE A 46 -10.93 -0.25 5.90
N TRP A 47 -11.35 -1.42 6.42
CA TRP A 47 -11.68 -1.56 7.84
C TRP A 47 -10.49 -1.18 8.72
N ASN A 48 -9.29 -1.72 8.44
CA ASN A 48 -8.10 -1.48 9.26
C ASN A 48 -7.72 0.00 9.29
N ILE A 49 -7.73 0.66 8.13
CA ILE A 49 -7.40 2.08 8.00
C ILE A 49 -8.46 2.95 8.67
N SER A 50 -9.75 2.64 8.47
CA SER A 50 -10.84 3.44 9.02
C SER A 50 -10.85 3.42 10.55
N GLN A 51 -10.57 2.28 11.17
CA GLN A 51 -10.53 2.16 12.63
C GLN A 51 -9.44 3.03 13.26
N GLN A 52 -8.32 3.18 12.57
CA GLN A 52 -7.17 3.90 13.09
C GLN A 52 -7.17 5.39 12.73
N TYR A 53 -7.75 5.77 11.59
CA TYR A 53 -7.49 7.08 10.96
C TYR A 53 -8.73 7.86 10.51
N SER A 54 -9.94 7.32 10.65
CA SER A 54 -11.19 7.96 10.17
C SER A 54 -11.46 9.34 10.77
N ASN A 55 -11.04 9.59 12.01
CA ASN A 55 -11.21 10.87 12.69
C ASN A 55 -10.05 11.86 12.43
N THR A 56 -9.00 11.40 11.74
CA THR A 56 -7.75 12.17 11.56
C THR A 56 -7.57 12.67 10.14
N TYR A 57 -8.04 11.92 9.15
CA TYR A 57 -7.83 12.25 7.74
C TYR A 57 -9.14 12.28 6.93
N PRO A 58 -9.22 13.13 5.89
CA PRO A 58 -10.34 13.16 4.96
C PRO A 58 -10.57 11.81 4.26
N PRO A 59 -11.82 11.47 3.89
CA PRO A 59 -12.17 10.22 3.20
C PRO A 59 -11.34 9.96 1.95
N GLU A 60 -11.04 10.99 1.15
CA GLU A 60 -10.31 10.86 -0.10
C GLU A 60 -8.86 10.41 0.12
N ILE A 61 -8.26 10.83 1.24
CA ILE A 61 -6.91 10.39 1.64
C ILE A 61 -6.93 8.94 2.11
N LEU A 62 -7.97 8.56 2.86
CA LEU A 62 -8.15 7.19 3.32
C LEU A 62 -8.35 6.24 2.12
N GLU A 63 -9.19 6.62 1.15
CA GLU A 63 -9.40 5.86 -0.07
C GLU A 63 -8.12 5.70 -0.88
N ALA A 64 -7.36 6.78 -1.08
CA ALA A 64 -6.08 6.70 -1.80
C ALA A 64 -5.08 5.73 -1.12
N ASN A 65 -5.02 5.74 0.22
CA ASN A 65 -4.20 4.80 0.97
C ASN A 65 -4.70 3.36 0.85
N VAL A 66 -6.02 3.15 0.90
CA VAL A 66 -6.65 1.83 0.71
C VAL A 66 -6.28 1.25 -0.65
N GLU A 67 -6.43 2.02 -1.72
CA GLU A 67 -6.08 1.59 -3.07
C GLU A 67 -4.58 1.27 -3.19
N TYR A 68 -3.71 2.11 -2.61
CA TYR A 68 -2.27 1.85 -2.61
C TYR A 68 -1.90 0.54 -1.90
N PHE A 69 -2.46 0.28 -0.72
CA PHE A 69 -2.21 -0.98 -0.01
C PHE A 69 -2.88 -2.18 -0.67
N LEU A 70 -4.01 -1.97 -1.37
CA LEU A 70 -4.66 -3.02 -2.15
C LEU A 70 -3.77 -3.47 -3.31
N GLU A 71 -3.13 -2.57 -4.05
CA GLU A 71 -2.18 -2.92 -5.10
C GLU A 71 -1.03 -3.78 -4.56
N ILE A 72 -0.48 -3.42 -3.40
CA ILE A 72 0.59 -4.17 -2.74
C ILE A 72 0.10 -5.55 -2.30
N ALA A 73 -1.11 -5.64 -1.72
CA ALA A 73 -1.70 -6.90 -1.33
C ALA A 73 -1.97 -7.80 -2.54
N LEU A 74 -2.38 -7.23 -3.68
CA LEU A 74 -2.56 -8.00 -4.91
C LEU A 74 -1.24 -8.57 -5.44
N LEU A 75 -0.11 -7.86 -5.31
CA LEU A 75 1.20 -8.42 -5.60
C LEU A 75 1.49 -9.66 -4.75
N GLY A 76 1.22 -9.58 -3.44
CA GLY A 76 1.38 -10.70 -2.52
C GLY A 76 0.42 -11.87 -2.82
N TYR A 77 -0.77 -11.58 -3.33
CA TYR A 77 -1.74 -12.60 -3.72
C TYR A 77 -1.34 -13.34 -5.01
N ILE A 78 -0.78 -12.61 -5.98
CA ILE A 78 -0.49 -13.12 -7.33
C ILE A 78 0.86 -13.85 -7.39
N LEU A 79 1.90 -13.30 -6.74
CA LEU A 79 3.27 -13.83 -6.88
C LEU A 79 3.44 -15.33 -6.57
N PRO A 80 2.78 -15.91 -5.55
CA PRO A 80 2.93 -17.34 -5.23
C PRO A 80 2.56 -18.30 -6.37
N ASP A 81 1.76 -17.85 -7.33
CA ASP A 81 1.35 -18.61 -8.52
C ASP A 81 2.29 -18.45 -9.71
N ILE A 82 3.06 -17.36 -9.73
CA ILE A 82 3.92 -17.00 -10.88
C ILE A 82 5.34 -17.50 -10.64
N CYS A 83 5.81 -17.47 -9.40
CA CYS A 83 7.15 -17.89 -9.04
C CYS A 83 7.20 -18.59 -7.68
N PRO A 84 8.20 -19.47 -7.45
CA PRO A 84 8.44 -20.02 -6.13
C PRO A 84 8.64 -18.93 -5.06
N PRO A 85 8.32 -19.20 -3.79
CA PRO A 85 8.63 -18.29 -2.70
C PRO A 85 10.13 -18.01 -2.63
N ASP A 86 10.49 -16.73 -2.67
CA ASP A 86 11.86 -16.25 -2.58
C ASP A 86 11.89 -15.01 -1.66
N GLU A 87 12.52 -15.15 -0.50
CA GLU A 87 12.61 -14.07 0.49
C GLU A 87 13.52 -12.93 0.03
N GLU A 88 14.54 -13.18 -0.79
CA GLU A 88 15.38 -12.12 -1.34
C GLU A 88 14.58 -11.26 -2.32
N LEU A 89 13.84 -11.90 -3.22
CA LEU A 89 12.93 -11.22 -4.15
C LEU A 89 11.89 -10.38 -3.41
N LYS A 90 11.22 -10.98 -2.42
CA LYS A 90 10.22 -10.29 -1.59
C LYS A 90 10.82 -9.08 -0.87
N ASN A 91 11.97 -9.24 -0.22
CA ASN A 91 12.62 -8.15 0.50
C ASN A 91 13.06 -7.02 -0.44
N LYS A 92 13.60 -7.37 -1.62
CA LYS A 92 13.95 -6.41 -2.66
C LYS A 92 12.73 -5.68 -3.20
N LEU A 93 11.64 -6.38 -3.46
CA LEU A 93 10.37 -5.80 -3.91
C LEU A 93 9.83 -4.80 -2.88
N ILE A 94 9.76 -5.18 -1.60
CA ILE A 94 9.31 -4.29 -0.52
C ILE A 94 10.19 -3.03 -0.45
N ALA A 95 11.51 -3.17 -0.52
CA ALA A 95 12.43 -2.03 -0.50
C ALA A 95 12.25 -1.10 -1.71
N LEU A 96 11.99 -1.64 -2.89
CA LEU A 96 11.73 -0.85 -4.10
C LEU A 96 10.39 -0.10 -4.02
N ILE A 97 9.35 -0.74 -3.50
CA ILE A 97 8.04 -0.11 -3.25
C ILE A 97 8.20 1.04 -2.26
N GLU A 98 8.92 0.83 -1.16
CA GLU A 98 9.19 1.84 -0.15
C GLU A 98 9.98 3.02 -0.73
N ALA A 99 11.04 2.75 -1.51
CA ALA A 99 11.82 3.79 -2.16
C ALA A 99 10.95 4.63 -3.12
N LYS A 100 10.07 3.97 -3.91
CA LYS A 100 9.13 4.65 -4.79
C LYS A 100 8.18 5.55 -4.00
N ALA A 101 7.56 5.03 -2.94
CA ALA A 101 6.67 5.81 -2.09
C ALA A 101 7.36 7.07 -1.55
N ARG A 102 8.58 6.93 -1.00
CA ARG A 102 9.39 8.05 -0.48
C ARG A 102 9.70 9.10 -1.55
N THR A 103 10.01 8.68 -2.78
CA THR A 103 10.25 9.65 -3.86
C THR A 103 9.00 10.42 -4.25
N THR A 104 7.83 9.79 -4.20
CA THR A 104 6.55 10.47 -4.43
C THR A 104 6.29 11.50 -3.32
N TYR A 105 6.47 11.11 -2.04
CA TYR A 105 6.32 12.03 -0.91
C TYR A 105 7.22 13.26 -1.02
N LYS A 106 8.52 13.08 -1.33
CA LYS A 106 9.45 14.20 -1.47
C LYS A 106 9.02 15.17 -2.58
N LYS A 107 8.59 14.65 -3.74
CA LYS A 107 8.10 15.48 -4.84
C LYS A 107 6.85 16.29 -4.50
N ASP A 108 5.97 15.74 -3.66
CA ASP A 108 4.77 16.45 -3.23
C ASP A 108 5.09 17.54 -2.20
N GLN A 109 6.07 17.34 -1.32
CA GLN A 109 6.59 18.38 -0.42
C GLN A 109 7.26 19.51 -1.20
N ASP A 110 8.13 19.18 -2.15
CA ASP A 110 8.84 20.17 -2.99
C ASP A 110 7.88 21.05 -3.81
N LYS A 111 6.69 20.53 -4.17
CA LYS A 111 5.64 21.28 -4.88
C LYS A 111 4.82 22.20 -3.98
N GLN A 112 4.73 21.90 -2.68
CA GLN A 112 4.01 22.72 -1.71
C GLN A 112 4.88 23.86 -1.16
N GLU A 113 6.21 23.74 -1.23
CA GLU A 113 7.17 24.75 -0.77
C GLU A 113 7.56 25.79 -1.84
N GLN A 114 7.07 25.68 -3.09
CA GLN A 114 7.26 26.74 -4.07
C GLN A 114 6.24 27.87 -3.84
N PRO A 115 6.66 29.08 -3.40
CA PRO A 115 5.74 30.20 -3.28
C PRO A 115 5.22 30.55 -4.68
N THR A 116 3.89 30.62 -4.82
CA THR A 116 3.24 31.37 -5.88
C THR A 116 3.73 32.81 -5.80
N ILE A 117 4.75 33.14 -6.59
CA ILE A 117 5.12 34.53 -6.82
C ILE A 117 3.99 35.12 -7.66
N THR A 118 3.01 35.72 -6.99
CA THR A 118 2.06 36.63 -7.64
C THR A 118 2.87 37.83 -8.14
N SER A 119 3.17 37.85 -9.44
CA SER A 119 3.59 39.07 -10.11
C SER A 119 2.37 39.99 -10.22
N TYR A 120 2.42 41.13 -9.53
CA TYR A 120 1.50 42.25 -9.69
C TYR A 120 1.67 42.90 -11.07
#